data_AF-A0A924VBW1-F1
#
_entry.id   AF-A0A924VBW1-F1
#
_cell.length_a   1.000
_cell.length_b   1.000
_cell.length_c   1.000
_cell.angle_alpha   90.00
_cell.angle_beta   90.00
_cell.angle_gamma   90.00
#
_symmetry.space_group_name_H-M   'P 1'
#
loop_
_entity.id
_entity.type
_entity.pdbx_description
1 polymer ?
#
loop_
_entity_poly.entity_id
_entity_poly.type
_entity_poly.pdbx_seq_one_letter_code
_entity_poly.pdbx_strand_id
1 'polypeptide(L)'
;MKKVFSLIVSAAFILAIKPASAEKIPENAKKLIRYYKERISGFQDNHIVFTDGTRMKWDDGIKNKSYQQLLDVPDLEDMFHDKYNKRKAKIPLPVNYDPGRIRVEPFFLKLYGESADKVRENLREMVWCPKLVGQK
;
A
#
# COMPACT_ATOMS: atom_id res chain seq x y z
N MET A 1 -25.18 14.00 67.01
CA MET A 1 -24.46 14.99 66.16
C MET A 1 -23.19 14.35 65.64
N LYS A 2 -23.07 14.16 64.32
CA LYS A 2 -21.84 14.01 63.50
C LYS A 2 -22.28 13.49 62.12
N LYS A 3 -22.58 14.42 61.20
CA LYS A 3 -22.85 14.10 59.78
C LYS A 3 -21.50 13.86 59.12
N VAL A 4 -21.24 12.64 58.64
CA VAL A 4 -20.05 12.30 57.87
C VAL A 4 -20.35 12.64 56.41
N PHE A 5 -19.76 13.72 55.90
CA PHE A 5 -19.81 14.05 54.48
C PHE A 5 -18.73 13.22 53.77
N SER A 6 -19.17 12.25 52.96
CA SER A 6 -18.28 11.49 52.07
C SER A 6 -18.00 12.33 50.83
N LEU A 7 -16.75 12.77 50.67
CA LEU A 7 -16.30 13.55 49.53
C LEU A 7 -15.90 12.58 48.40
N ILE A 8 -16.76 12.44 47.39
CA ILE A 8 -16.44 11.64 46.19
C ILE A 8 -15.53 12.50 45.31
N VAL A 9 -14.22 12.23 45.33
CA VAL A 9 -13.25 12.81 44.39
C VAL A 9 -13.39 12.07 43.07
N SER A 10 -14.12 12.66 42.13
CA SER A 10 -14.21 12.17 40.75
C SER A 10 -12.92 12.53 40.02
N ALA A 11 -12.04 11.55 39.81
CA ALA A 11 -10.83 11.71 39.01
C ALA A 11 -11.20 11.76 37.52
N ALA A 12 -11.31 12.96 36.96
CA ALA A 12 -11.46 13.15 35.53
C ALA A 12 -10.15 12.77 34.83
N PHE A 13 -10.10 11.58 34.23
CA PHE A 13 -9.00 11.14 33.38
C PHE A 13 -9.08 11.89 32.05
N ILE A 14 -8.40 13.03 31.95
CA ILE A 14 -8.29 13.79 30.70
C ILE A 14 -7.43 12.96 29.74
N LEU A 15 -8.07 12.25 28.82
CA LEU A 15 -7.39 11.59 27.71
C LEU A 15 -6.79 12.68 26.83
N ALA A 16 -5.47 12.91 26.95
CA ALA A 16 -4.76 13.84 26.10
C ALA A 16 -4.81 13.33 24.65
N ILE A 17 -5.75 13.86 23.86
CA ILE A 17 -5.80 13.64 22.42
C ILE A 17 -4.56 14.30 21.84
N LYS A 18 -3.51 13.51 21.57
CA LYS A 18 -2.37 14.00 20.81
C LYS A 18 -2.90 14.42 19.45
N PRO A 19 -2.68 15.67 19.01
CA PRO A 19 -3.03 16.06 17.66
C PRO A 19 -2.29 15.12 16.71
N ALA A 20 -3.04 14.47 15.82
CA ALA A 20 -2.46 13.63 14.78
C ALA A 20 -1.53 14.52 13.95
N SER A 21 -0.22 14.31 14.09
CA SER A 21 0.75 14.90 13.18
C SER A 21 0.37 14.44 11.77
N ALA A 22 0.29 15.36 10.82
CA ALA A 22 -0.01 15.01 9.44
C ALA A 22 1.00 13.97 8.97
N GLU A 23 0.54 12.73 8.78
CA GLU A 23 1.41 11.63 8.44
C GLU A 23 2.09 11.91 7.09
N LYS A 24 3.42 11.80 7.09
CA LYS A 24 4.19 11.97 5.85
C LYS A 24 4.00 10.74 4.97
N ILE A 25 3.16 10.88 3.94
CA ILE A 25 2.92 9.82 2.96
C ILE A 25 4.23 9.52 2.18
N PRO A 26 4.68 8.25 2.12
CA PRO A 26 5.83 7.85 1.31
C PRO A 26 5.65 8.16 -0.19
N GLU A 27 6.72 8.55 -0.89
CA GLU A 27 6.63 8.92 -2.31
C GLU A 27 6.11 7.78 -3.21
N ASN A 28 6.46 6.53 -2.89
CA ASN A 28 5.95 5.39 -3.64
C ASN A 28 4.47 5.10 -3.32
N ALA A 29 4.02 5.31 -2.09
CA ALA A 29 2.60 5.25 -1.74
C ALA A 29 1.80 6.33 -2.49
N LYS A 30 2.33 7.56 -2.62
CA LYS A 30 1.71 8.62 -3.45
C LYS A 30 1.53 8.19 -4.90
N LYS A 31 2.47 7.42 -5.47
CA LYS A 31 2.33 6.87 -6.83
C LYS A 31 1.17 5.89 -6.90
N LEU A 32 1.06 4.97 -5.94
CA LEU A 32 -0.06 4.03 -5.88
C LEU A 32 -1.40 4.77 -5.80
N ILE A 33 -1.54 5.73 -4.88
CA ILE A 33 -2.75 6.56 -4.76
C ILE A 33 -3.08 7.26 -6.09
N ARG A 34 -2.08 7.88 -6.73
CA ARG A 34 -2.28 8.61 -7.99
C ARG A 34 -2.73 7.70 -9.13
N TYR A 35 -2.08 6.56 -9.32
CA TYR A 35 -2.28 5.70 -10.49
C TYR A 35 -3.37 4.65 -10.30
N TYR A 36 -3.74 4.32 -9.06
CA TYR A 36 -4.84 3.41 -8.71
C TYR A 36 -5.98 4.13 -7.98
N LYS A 37 -6.25 5.40 -8.32
CA LYS A 37 -7.25 6.26 -7.66
C LYS A 37 -8.68 5.69 -7.58
N GLU A 38 -9.05 4.78 -8.48
CA GLU A 38 -10.36 4.11 -8.47
C GLU A 38 -10.46 3.03 -7.36
N ARG A 39 -9.31 2.56 -6.86
CA ARG A 39 -9.20 1.46 -5.91
C ARG A 39 -8.55 1.86 -4.59
N ILE A 40 -7.71 2.90 -4.60
CA ILE A 40 -6.97 3.40 -3.45
C ILE A 40 -7.45 4.81 -3.13
N SER A 41 -7.94 5.01 -1.91
CA SER A 41 -8.46 6.29 -1.41
C SER A 41 -7.39 7.13 -0.71
N GLY A 42 -6.36 6.51 -0.13
CA GLY A 42 -5.31 7.25 0.55
C GLY A 42 -4.28 6.40 1.28
N PHE A 43 -3.63 7.03 2.26
CA PHE A 43 -2.65 6.44 3.15
C PHE A 43 -2.91 6.91 4.57
N GLN A 44 -2.86 5.99 5.52
CA GLN A 44 -3.08 6.29 6.93
C GLN A 44 -2.36 5.25 7.82
N ASP A 45 -1.74 5.69 8.90
CA ASP A 45 -1.05 4.90 9.93
C ASP A 45 -0.22 3.73 9.36
N ASN A 46 0.68 4.01 8.42
CA ASN A 46 1.49 2.99 7.75
C ASN A 46 0.68 1.95 6.95
N HIS A 47 -0.45 2.36 6.36
CA HIS A 47 -1.28 1.51 5.50
C HIS A 47 -1.73 2.26 4.25
N ILE A 48 -1.80 1.53 3.13
CA ILE A 48 -2.65 1.91 2.00
C ILE A 48 -4.11 1.67 2.39
N VAL A 49 -4.96 2.66 2.12
CA VAL A 49 -6.41 2.60 2.36
C VAL A 49 -7.12 2.44 1.01
N PHE A 50 -7.94 1.40 0.88
CA PHE A 50 -8.72 1.14 -0.32
C PHE A 50 -10.03 1.94 -0.32
N THR A 51 -10.66 2.07 -1.48
CA THR A 51 -11.94 2.78 -1.64
C THR A 51 -13.11 2.09 -0.93
N ASP A 52 -13.00 0.79 -0.62
CA ASP A 52 -13.95 0.03 0.19
C ASP A 52 -13.69 0.13 1.72
N GLY A 53 -12.73 0.94 2.13
CA GLY A 53 -12.37 1.16 3.54
C GLY A 53 -11.42 0.11 4.13
N THR A 54 -11.12 -0.98 3.41
CA THR A 54 -10.10 -1.94 3.85
C THR A 54 -8.70 -1.34 3.78
N ARG A 55 -7.74 -1.93 4.52
CA ARG A 55 -6.37 -1.42 4.65
C ARG A 55 -5.35 -2.52 4.40
N MET A 56 -4.19 -2.16 3.87
CA MET A 56 -3.04 -3.07 3.72
C MET A 56 -1.77 -2.39 4.21
N LYS A 57 -1.00 -3.11 5.05
CA LYS A 57 0.21 -2.60 5.68
C LYS A 57 1.24 -2.20 4.62
N TRP A 58 1.84 -1.02 4.80
CA TRP A 58 2.81 -0.47 3.86
C TRP A 58 4.21 -1.04 4.07
N ASP A 59 4.79 -0.83 5.26
CA ASP A 59 6.13 -1.28 5.67
C ASP A 59 5.98 -2.16 6.91
N ASP A 60 6.49 -3.40 6.86
CA ASP A 60 6.42 -4.31 7.99
C ASP A 60 7.38 -3.98 9.15
N GLY A 61 8.36 -3.11 8.88
CA GLY A 61 9.41 -2.65 9.79
C GLY A 61 10.69 -3.48 9.73
N ILE A 62 10.70 -4.60 9.01
CA ILE A 62 11.86 -5.48 8.87
C ILE A 62 12.87 -4.83 7.94
N LYS A 63 14.08 -4.60 8.45
CA LYS A 63 15.16 -3.98 7.70
C LYS A 63 16.14 -5.02 7.21
N ASN A 64 16.83 -4.71 6.10
CA ASN A 64 17.85 -5.56 5.48
C ASN A 64 17.33 -6.95 5.09
N LYS A 65 16.11 -7.03 4.53
CA LYS A 65 15.61 -8.25 3.90
C LYS A 65 16.62 -8.72 2.85
N SER A 66 16.96 -10.00 2.88
CA SER A 66 17.69 -10.63 1.79
C SER A 66 16.85 -10.59 0.50
N TYR A 67 17.49 -10.71 -0.66
CA TYR A 67 16.74 -10.71 -1.91
C TYR A 67 15.69 -11.83 -1.97
N GLN A 68 16.00 -13.01 -1.42
CA GLN A 68 15.04 -14.10 -1.34
C GLN A 68 13.83 -13.76 -0.45
N GLN A 69 14.04 -13.08 0.68
CA GLN A 69 12.93 -12.62 1.52
C GLN A 69 12.04 -11.59 0.83
N LEU A 70 12.63 -10.72 0.00
CA LEU A 70 11.85 -9.79 -0.84
C LEU A 70 10.99 -10.52 -1.86
N LEU A 71 11.35 -11.74 -2.26
CA LEU A 71 10.54 -12.55 -3.18
C LEU A 71 9.48 -13.37 -2.45
N ASP A 72 9.83 -13.97 -1.30
CA ASP A 72 8.99 -14.95 -0.62
C ASP A 72 7.94 -14.31 0.28
N VAL A 73 8.30 -13.23 0.98
CA VAL A 73 7.46 -12.57 1.99
C VAL A 73 7.50 -11.03 1.88
N PRO A 74 7.20 -10.46 0.70
CA PRO A 74 7.22 -9.01 0.53
C PRO A 74 6.04 -8.31 1.21
N ASP A 75 6.24 -7.03 1.52
CA ASP A 75 5.20 -6.04 1.79
C ASP A 75 5.11 -5.00 0.67
N LEU A 76 4.21 -4.01 0.82
CA LEU A 76 3.90 -3.07 -0.26
C LEU A 76 5.07 -2.15 -0.61
N GLU A 77 5.90 -1.78 0.35
CA GLU A 77 7.05 -0.95 0.05
C GLU A 77 8.09 -1.73 -0.75
N ASP A 78 8.25 -3.03 -0.48
CA ASP A 78 9.27 -3.88 -1.10
C ASP A 78 9.12 -3.94 -2.63
N MET A 79 7.90 -3.76 -3.15
CA MET A 79 7.62 -3.67 -4.59
C MET A 79 8.43 -2.57 -5.30
N PHE A 80 8.95 -1.62 -4.54
CA PHE A 80 9.74 -0.49 -5.02
C PHE A 80 11.23 -0.57 -4.68
N HIS A 81 11.72 -1.73 -4.20
CA HIS A 81 13.13 -1.96 -3.87
C HIS A 81 14.04 -1.61 -5.06
N ASP A 82 13.75 -2.20 -6.22
CA ASP A 82 14.53 -1.99 -7.44
C ASP A 82 13.98 -0.82 -8.26
N LYS A 83 14.83 0.18 -8.54
CA LYS A 83 14.44 1.35 -9.33
C LYS A 83 14.48 1.04 -10.83
N TYR A 84 13.40 1.35 -11.55
CA TYR A 84 13.41 1.39 -13.01
C TYR A 84 14.22 2.59 -13.54
N ASN A 85 15.49 2.35 -13.87
CA ASN A 85 16.37 3.36 -14.47
C ASN A 85 16.04 3.56 -15.96
N LYS A 86 15.81 4.82 -16.38
CA LYS A 86 15.50 5.19 -17.78
C LYS A 86 16.70 5.10 -18.74
N ARG A 87 17.92 4.96 -18.23
CA ARG A 87 19.14 4.88 -19.04
C ARG A 87 19.35 3.44 -19.53
N LYS A 88 20.06 3.27 -20.65
CA LYS A 88 20.54 1.95 -21.07
C LYS A 88 21.24 1.27 -19.89
N ALA A 89 20.80 0.07 -19.55
CA ALA A 89 21.44 -0.73 -18.52
C ALA A 89 22.87 -1.07 -18.97
N LYS A 90 23.82 -1.03 -18.03
CA LYS A 90 25.13 -1.65 -18.25
C LYS A 90 24.93 -3.16 -18.17
N ILE A 91 25.50 -3.89 -19.12
CA ILE A 91 25.46 -5.35 -19.19
C ILE A 91 26.86 -5.89 -18.85
N PRO A 92 26.97 -6.94 -18.02
CA PRO A 92 25.87 -7.68 -17.38
C PRO A 92 25.14 -6.86 -16.31
N LEU A 93 23.85 -7.15 -16.11
CA LEU A 93 23.11 -6.58 -14.98
C LEU A 93 23.71 -7.08 -13.67
N PRO A 94 23.66 -6.28 -12.59
CA PRO A 94 23.99 -6.78 -11.25
C PRO A 94 23.14 -8.00 -10.90
N VAL A 95 23.73 -8.92 -10.13
CA VAL A 95 22.98 -10.02 -9.52
C VAL A 95 21.85 -9.43 -8.68
N ASN A 96 20.65 -10.04 -8.74
CA ASN A 96 19.48 -9.62 -7.97
C ASN A 96 19.01 -8.19 -8.26
N TYR A 97 19.14 -7.74 -9.50
CA TYR A 97 18.53 -6.50 -9.98
C TYR A 97 17.49 -6.84 -11.04
N ASP A 98 16.23 -6.95 -10.62
CA ASP A 98 15.09 -7.26 -11.48
C ASP A 98 13.90 -6.36 -11.11
N PRO A 99 13.94 -5.07 -11.54
CA PRO A 99 12.86 -4.14 -11.28
C PRO A 99 11.49 -4.72 -11.64
N GLY A 100 10.55 -4.69 -10.69
CA GLY A 100 9.19 -5.20 -10.86
C GLY A 100 9.00 -6.71 -10.67
N ARG A 101 10.04 -7.44 -10.24
CA ARG A 101 9.94 -8.86 -9.86
C ARG A 101 9.30 -9.07 -8.49
N ILE A 102 9.58 -8.20 -7.51
CA ILE A 102 8.98 -8.27 -6.18
C ILE A 102 7.50 -7.89 -6.28
N ARG A 103 6.61 -8.80 -5.87
CA ARG A 103 5.17 -8.65 -6.00
C ARG A 103 4.45 -9.11 -4.75
N VAL A 104 3.57 -8.26 -4.22
CA VAL A 104 2.67 -8.61 -3.12
C VAL A 104 1.40 -9.19 -3.72
N GLU A 105 1.30 -10.52 -3.75
CA GLU A 105 0.14 -11.21 -4.33
C GLU A 105 -1.22 -10.74 -3.76
N PRO A 106 -1.40 -10.61 -2.43
CA PRO A 106 -2.66 -10.13 -1.86
C PRO A 106 -3.08 -8.74 -2.38
N PHE A 107 -2.11 -7.87 -2.67
CA PHE A 107 -2.39 -6.55 -3.24
C PHE A 107 -2.98 -6.66 -4.63
N PHE A 108 -2.39 -7.50 -5.48
CA PHE A 108 -2.86 -7.68 -6.86
C PHE A 108 -4.19 -8.44 -6.93
N LEU A 109 -4.40 -9.44 -6.09
CA LEU A 109 -5.71 -10.11 -5.98
C LEU A 109 -6.78 -9.12 -5.54
N LYS A 110 -6.49 -8.23 -4.57
CA LYS A 110 -7.40 -7.17 -4.14
C LYS A 110 -7.73 -6.18 -5.26
N LEU A 111 -6.77 -5.86 -6.13
CA LEU A 111 -6.96 -4.91 -7.23
C LEU A 111 -7.63 -5.54 -8.46
N TYR A 112 -7.31 -6.78 -8.81
CA TYR A 112 -7.71 -7.35 -10.08
C TYR A 112 -8.74 -8.48 -9.95
N GLY A 113 -8.87 -9.08 -8.77
CA GLY A 113 -9.77 -10.20 -8.51
C GLY A 113 -8.99 -11.44 -8.09
N GLU A 114 -9.56 -12.17 -7.13
CA GLU A 114 -8.99 -13.40 -6.57
C GLU A 114 -9.35 -14.67 -7.36
N SER A 115 -10.24 -14.54 -8.34
CA SER A 115 -10.69 -15.63 -9.21
C SER A 115 -10.86 -15.15 -10.64
N ALA A 116 -10.92 -16.08 -11.59
CA ALA A 116 -11.13 -15.75 -13.00
C ALA A 116 -12.42 -14.94 -13.23
N ASP A 117 -13.49 -15.25 -12.49
CA ASP A 117 -14.75 -14.52 -12.60
C ASP A 117 -14.64 -13.10 -12.04
N LYS A 118 -13.97 -12.93 -10.88
CA LYS A 118 -13.67 -11.61 -10.34
C LYS A 118 -12.75 -10.78 -11.25
N VAL A 119 -11.82 -11.43 -11.93
CA VAL A 119 -11.00 -10.75 -12.95
C VAL A 119 -11.87 -10.26 -14.10
N ARG A 120 -12.77 -11.10 -14.65
CA ARG A 120 -13.68 -10.71 -15.72
C ARG A 120 -14.59 -9.55 -15.35
N GLU A 121 -15.11 -9.52 -14.12
CA GLU A 121 -15.91 -8.40 -13.59
C GLU A 121 -15.14 -7.07 -13.56
N ASN A 122 -13.81 -7.11 -13.40
CA ASN A 122 -12.95 -5.92 -13.32
C ASN A 122 -12.37 -5.48 -14.69
N LEU A 123 -12.56 -6.27 -15.76
CA LEU A 123 -12.03 -5.93 -17.09
C LEU A 123 -12.71 -4.68 -17.65
N ARG A 124 -11.97 -3.94 -18.47
CA ARG A 124 -12.48 -2.76 -19.19
C ARG A 124 -12.20 -2.95 -20.67
N GLU A 125 -13.20 -2.69 -21.49
CA GLU A 125 -13.05 -2.71 -22.94
C GLU A 125 -12.07 -1.61 -23.37
N MET A 126 -11.13 -1.96 -24.25
CA MET A 126 -10.16 -1.03 -24.81
C MET A 126 -9.99 -1.30 -26.31
N VAL A 127 -9.85 -0.25 -27.10
CA VAL A 127 -9.49 -0.40 -28.51
C VAL A 127 -7.98 -0.68 -28.59
N TRP A 128 -7.63 -1.88 -29.04
CA TRP A 128 -6.26 -2.30 -29.24
C TRP A 128 -5.63 -1.59 -30.46
N CYS A 129 -4.46 -0.99 -30.24
CA CYS A 129 -3.69 -0.30 -31.27
C CYS A 129 -4.55 0.63 -32.15
N PRO A 130 -5.19 1.68 -31.58
CA PRO A 130 -6.23 2.46 -32.26
C PRO A 130 -5.77 3.17 -33.53
N LYS A 131 -4.47 3.40 -33.69
CA LYS A 131 -3.86 4.01 -34.87
C LYS A 131 -3.33 3.01 -35.90
N LEU A 132 -3.31 1.72 -35.58
CA LEU A 132 -2.75 0.67 -36.44
C LEU A 132 -3.80 -0.38 -36.80
N VAL A 133 -4.35 -1.08 -35.80
CA VAL A 133 -5.30 -2.19 -35.99
C VAL A 133 -6.72 -1.75 -35.70
N GLY A 134 -6.94 -0.97 -34.63
CA GLY A 134 -8.27 -0.45 -34.28
C GLY A 134 -9.27 -1.53 -33.84
N GLN A 135 -8.79 -2.68 -33.38
CA GLN A 135 -9.64 -3.80 -33.00
C GLN A 135 -10.09 -3.67 -31.54
N LYS A 136 -11.34 -4.04 -31.28
CA LYS A 136 -11.91 -4.19 -29.93
C LYS A 136 -11.69 -5.60 -29.41
#